data_AF-A0A1M4TMB4-F1
#
_entry.id   AF-A0A1M4TMB4-F1
#
_cell.length_a   1.000
_cell.length_b   1.000
_cell.length_c   1.000
_cell.angle_alpha   90.00
_cell.angle_beta   90.00
_cell.angle_gamma   90.00
#
_symmetry.space_group_name_H-M   'P 1'
#
loop_
_entity.id
_entity.type
_entity.pdbx_description
1 polymer ?
#
loop_
_entity_poly.entity_id
_entity_poly.type
_entity_poly.pdbx_seq_one_letter_code
_entity_poly.pdbx_strand_id
1 'polypeptide(L)'
;MKIDKETISYIISYFGNLMTNNEKLALQHQMYMSKSADNKTLRKIMTERGWINNDPETLNLLKQGYEEFEMNVVKRIMSETPEKVFFNNCPKCGKLARTPYAKQCRYCSHSWHTE
;
A
#
# COMPACT_ATOMS: atom_id res chain seq x y z
N MET A 1 12.96 13.35 -5.53
CA MET A 1 12.52 12.93 -4.20
C MET A 1 12.66 11.41 -4.10
N LYS A 2 13.44 10.88 -3.16
CA LYS A 2 13.60 9.43 -3.00
C LYS A 2 12.43 8.93 -2.15
N ILE A 3 11.52 8.17 -2.75
CA ILE A 3 10.40 7.54 -2.03
C ILE A 3 10.98 6.34 -1.27
N ASP A 4 10.87 6.34 0.05
CA ASP A 4 11.35 5.25 0.90
C ASP A 4 10.24 4.21 1.19
N LYS A 5 10.63 3.07 1.79
CA LYS A 5 9.69 1.98 2.09
C LYS A 5 8.57 2.40 3.05
N GLU A 6 8.85 3.31 3.99
CA GLU A 6 7.84 3.79 4.94
C GLU A 6 6.76 4.61 4.21
N THR A 7 7.19 5.50 3.32
CA THR A 7 6.32 6.31 2.47
C THR A 7 5.46 5.44 1.55
N ILE A 8 6.05 4.43 0.92
CA ILE A 8 5.32 3.49 0.04
C ILE A 8 4.22 2.79 0.84
N SER A 9 4.58 2.19 1.97
CA SER A 9 3.63 1.47 2.82
C SER A 9 2.50 2.37 3.30
N TYR A 10 2.80 3.61 3.68
CA TYR A 10 1.80 4.59 4.10
C TYR A 10 0.81 4.92 2.97
N ILE A 11 1.30 5.18 1.75
CA ILE A 11 0.44 5.52 0.61
C ILE A 11 -0.43 4.33 0.20
N ILE A 12 0.16 3.14 0.03
CA ILE A 12 -0.60 1.91 -0.31
C ILE A 12 -1.70 1.64 0.74
N SER A 13 -1.38 1.80 2.02
CA SER A 13 -2.30 1.44 3.11
C SER A 13 -3.46 2.43 3.28
N TYR A 14 -3.19 3.73 3.18
CA TYR A 14 -4.17 4.77 3.55
C TYR A 14 -4.75 5.53 2.36
N PHE A 15 -4.10 5.47 1.20
CA PHE A 15 -4.55 6.11 -0.04
C PHE A 15 -4.82 5.07 -1.12
N GLY A 16 -5.06 3.81 -0.74
CA GLY A 16 -5.41 2.73 -1.65
C GLY A 16 -6.70 2.99 -2.46
N ASN A 17 -7.54 3.93 -2.04
CA ASN A 17 -8.66 4.41 -2.83
C ASN A 17 -8.23 5.08 -4.16
N LEU A 18 -7.02 5.67 -4.20
CA LEU A 18 -6.43 6.31 -5.40
C LEU A 18 -5.81 5.31 -6.38
N MET A 19 -5.74 4.02 -6.00
CA MET A 19 -5.30 2.96 -6.90
C MET A 19 -6.34 2.68 -7.99
N THR A 20 -5.87 2.33 -9.19
CA THR A 20 -6.75 1.84 -10.26
C THR A 20 -7.34 0.47 -9.89
N ASN A 21 -8.36 0.03 -10.62
CA ASN A 21 -8.95 -1.29 -10.37
C ASN A 21 -7.94 -2.42 -10.57
N ASN A 22 -7.12 -2.36 -11.62
CA ASN A 22 -6.09 -3.37 -11.89
C ASN A 22 -5.00 -3.39 -10.81
N GLU A 23 -4.60 -2.22 -10.30
CA GLU A 23 -3.64 -2.14 -9.19
C GLU A 23 -4.22 -2.74 -7.91
N LYS A 24 -5.50 -2.47 -7.60
CA LYS A 24 -6.19 -3.07 -6.44
C LYS A 24 -6.26 -4.59 -6.57
N LEU A 25 -6.57 -5.09 -7.77
CA LEU A 25 -6.60 -6.53 -8.07
C LEU A 25 -5.20 -7.16 -7.95
N ALA A 26 -4.14 -6.46 -8.39
CA ALA A 26 -2.77 -6.95 -8.29
C ALA A 26 -2.29 -7.02 -6.83
N LEU A 27 -2.59 -5.98 -6.04
CA LEU A 27 -2.31 -5.97 -4.61
C LEU A 27 -3.06 -7.09 -3.89
N GLN A 28 -4.35 -7.28 -4.20
CA GLN A 28 -5.17 -8.36 -3.66
C GLN A 28 -4.61 -9.73 -4.03
N HIS A 29 -4.28 -9.95 -5.31
CA HIS A 29 -3.68 -11.17 -5.82
C HIS A 29 -2.42 -11.52 -5.02
N GLN A 30 -1.48 -10.58 -4.90
CA GLN A 30 -0.23 -10.82 -4.19
C GLN A 30 -0.48 -11.17 -2.71
N MET A 31 -1.36 -10.43 -2.03
CA MET A 31 -1.69 -10.69 -0.63
C MET A 31 -2.21 -12.12 -0.44
N TYR A 32 -3.12 -12.58 -1.29
CA TYR A 32 -3.70 -13.93 -1.17
C TYR A 32 -2.74 -15.03 -1.64
N MET A 33 -1.90 -14.76 -2.64
CA MET A 33 -0.82 -15.67 -3.04
C MET A 33 0.17 -15.91 -1.89
N SER A 34 0.53 -14.85 -1.16
CA SER A 34 1.38 -14.92 0.03
C SER A 34 0.70 -15.67 1.18
N LYS A 35 -0.55 -15.33 1.51
CA LYS A 35 -1.34 -16.01 2.57
C LYS A 35 -1.57 -17.50 2.33
N SER A 36 -1.54 -17.93 1.07
CA SER A 36 -1.78 -19.32 0.67
C SER A 36 -0.51 -20.03 0.19
N ALA A 37 0.68 -19.46 0.40
CA ALA A 37 1.95 -20.01 -0.08
C ALA A 37 2.11 -21.50 0.28
N ASP A 38 1.81 -21.86 1.53
CA ASP A 38 2.00 -23.21 2.05
C ASP A 38 0.72 -24.06 2.09
N ASN A 39 -0.42 -23.53 1.59
CA ASN A 39 -1.71 -24.21 1.67
C ASN A 39 -2.41 -24.25 0.30
N LYS A 40 -2.21 -25.37 -0.41
CA LYS A 40 -2.78 -25.61 -1.74
C LYS A 40 -4.31 -25.61 -1.75
N THR A 41 -4.94 -26.16 -0.72
CA THR A 41 -6.41 -26.17 -0.60
C THR A 41 -6.95 -24.76 -0.45
N LEU A 42 -6.32 -23.96 0.42
CA LEU A 42 -6.67 -22.56 0.60
C LEU A 42 -6.47 -21.76 -0.69
N ARG A 43 -5.34 -21.97 -1.39
CA ARG A 43 -5.06 -21.34 -2.67
C ARG A 43 -6.16 -21.62 -3.69
N LYS A 44 -6.55 -22.89 -3.84
CA LYS A 44 -7.64 -23.29 -4.77
C LYS A 44 -8.94 -22.55 -4.44
N ILE A 45 -9.34 -22.53 -3.17
CA ILE A 45 -10.55 -21.82 -2.72
C ILE A 45 -10.45 -20.32 -3.02
N MET A 46 -9.29 -19.69 -2.78
CA MET A 46 -9.08 -18.26 -3.05
C MET A 46 -9.13 -17.94 -4.55
N THR A 47 -8.61 -18.83 -5.40
CA THR A 47 -8.71 -18.70 -6.85
C THR A 47 -10.15 -18.87 -7.34
N GLU A 48 -10.88 -19.88 -6.86
CA GLU A 48 -12.30 -20.11 -7.22
C GLU A 48 -13.21 -18.94 -6.81
N ARG A 49 -12.87 -18.25 -5.72
CA ARG A 49 -13.55 -17.03 -5.25
C ARG A 49 -13.13 -15.76 -6.01
N GLY A 50 -12.19 -15.85 -6.95
CA GLY A 50 -11.66 -14.71 -7.70
C GLY A 50 -10.74 -13.78 -6.91
N TRP A 51 -10.30 -14.17 -5.71
CA TRP A 51 -9.39 -13.37 -4.89
C TRP A 51 -7.93 -13.46 -5.35
N ILE A 52 -7.56 -14.60 -5.93
CA ILE A 52 -6.31 -14.76 -6.70
C ILE A 52 -6.71 -14.62 -8.16
N ASN A 53 -6.51 -13.43 -8.72
CA ASN A 53 -6.91 -13.09 -10.08
C ASN A 53 -5.78 -13.39 -11.07
N ASN A 54 -6.02 -14.27 -12.05
CA ASN A 54 -5.04 -14.62 -13.10
C ASN A 54 -5.20 -13.79 -14.38
N ASP A 55 -5.91 -12.67 -14.32
CA ASP A 55 -6.05 -11.73 -15.41
C ASP A 55 -4.67 -11.25 -15.90
N PRO A 56 -4.40 -11.29 -17.22
CA PRO A 56 -3.09 -10.93 -17.78
C PRO A 56 -2.66 -9.50 -17.47
N GLU A 57 -3.58 -8.53 -17.41
CA GLU A 57 -3.25 -7.13 -17.09
C GLU A 57 -2.77 -7.03 -15.65
N THR A 58 -3.49 -7.68 -14.74
CA THR A 58 -3.15 -7.78 -13.32
C THR A 58 -1.79 -8.44 -13.09
N LEU A 59 -1.51 -9.55 -13.78
CA LEU A 59 -0.23 -10.25 -13.68
C LEU A 59 0.93 -9.44 -14.29
N ASN A 60 0.67 -8.70 -15.38
CA ASN A 60 1.68 -7.83 -16.01
C ASN A 60 2.13 -6.68 -15.08
N LEU A 61 1.26 -6.18 -14.19
CA LEU A 61 1.65 -5.21 -13.16
C LEU A 61 2.66 -5.77 -12.15
N LEU A 62 2.64 -7.09 -11.90
CA LEU A 62 3.51 -7.78 -10.94
C LEU A 62 4.78 -8.37 -11.57
N LYS A 63 4.97 -8.26 -12.90
CA LYS A 63 6.06 -8.95 -13.63
C LYS A 63 7.47 -8.58 -13.18
N GLN A 64 7.65 -7.36 -12.66
CA GLN A 64 8.93 -6.86 -12.16
C GLN A 64 9.14 -7.15 -10.67
N GLY A 65 8.23 -7.91 -10.05
CA GLY A 65 8.22 -8.20 -8.63
C GLY A 65 7.36 -7.20 -7.84
N TYR A 66 7.02 -7.61 -6.62
CA TYR A 66 6.08 -6.87 -5.77
C TYR A 66 6.62 -5.52 -5.29
N GLU A 67 7.91 -5.43 -4.95
CA GLU A 67 8.51 -4.16 -4.51
C GLU A 67 8.48 -3.10 -5.62
N GLU A 68 8.77 -3.48 -6.87
CA GLU A 68 8.71 -2.57 -8.02
C GLU A 68 7.27 -2.19 -8.35
N PHE A 69 6.32 -3.13 -8.20
CA PHE A 69 4.89 -2.84 -8.31
C PHE A 69 4.45 -1.75 -7.33
N GLU A 70 4.73 -1.91 -6.03
CA GLU A 70 4.34 -0.91 -5.02
C GLU A 70 4.97 0.46 -5.31
N MET A 71 6.25 0.48 -5.70
CA MET A 71 6.94 1.71 -6.10
C MET A 71 6.27 2.39 -7.30
N ASN A 72 5.89 1.63 -8.33
CA ASN A 72 5.26 2.17 -9.54
C ASN A 72 3.86 2.73 -9.26
N VAL A 73 3.06 2.04 -8.44
CA VAL A 73 1.76 2.55 -7.98
C VAL A 73 1.93 3.89 -7.27
N VAL A 74 2.88 3.97 -6.34
CA VAL A 74 3.10 5.21 -5.57
C VAL A 74 3.62 6.33 -6.47
N LYS A 75 4.56 6.06 -7.38
CA LYS A 75 5.02 7.05 -8.37
C LYS A 75 3.86 7.59 -9.20
N ARG A 76 2.95 6.71 -9.66
CA ARG A 76 1.76 7.12 -10.41
C ARG A 76 0.84 8.00 -9.57
N ILE A 77 0.45 7.57 -8.37
CA ILE A 77 -0.42 8.34 -7.47
C ILE A 77 0.16 9.73 -7.19
N MET A 78 1.47 9.81 -6.91
CA MET A 78 2.16 11.07 -6.63
C MET A 78 2.36 11.94 -7.88
N SER A 79 2.32 11.37 -9.08
CA SER A 79 2.41 12.12 -10.34
C SER A 79 1.05 12.62 -10.81
N GLU A 80 0.00 11.82 -10.66
CA GLU A 80 -1.33 12.10 -11.21
C GLU A 80 -2.26 12.81 -10.23
N THR A 81 -2.11 12.54 -8.93
CA THR A 81 -2.99 13.08 -7.88
C THR A 81 -2.22 13.46 -6.60
N PRO A 82 -1.12 14.22 -6.68
CA PRO A 82 -0.32 14.58 -5.50
C PRO A 82 -1.14 15.34 -4.45
N GLU A 83 -2.11 16.16 -4.87
CA GLU A 83 -2.95 16.99 -4.01
C GLU A 83 -3.88 16.19 -3.09
N LYS A 84 -4.13 14.92 -3.41
CA LYS A 84 -4.98 14.03 -2.59
C LYS A 84 -4.19 13.28 -1.52
N VAL A 85 -2.87 13.28 -1.60
CA VAL A 85 -2.00 12.59 -0.64
C VAL A 85 -1.49 13.59 0.38
N PHE A 86 -1.76 13.32 1.65
CA PHE A 86 -1.24 14.13 2.76
C PHE A 86 -0.48 13.26 3.77
N PHE A 87 0.60 13.83 4.30
CA PHE A 87 1.46 13.18 5.27
C PHE A 87 1.23 13.78 6.65
N ASN A 88 0.76 12.95 7.57
CA ASN A 88 0.67 13.33 8.97
C ASN A 88 2.06 13.19 9.60
N ASN A 89 2.82 14.28 9.62
CA ASN A 89 4.14 14.32 10.23
C ASN A 89 4.05 14.84 11.67
N CYS A 90 4.83 14.26 12.57
CA CYS A 90 4.87 14.72 13.95
C CYS A 90 5.34 16.19 14.01
N PRO A 91 4.60 17.10 14.68
CA PRO A 91 4.97 18.51 14.76
C PRO A 91 6.29 18.74 15.52
N LYS A 92 6.66 17.82 16.43
CA LYS A 92 7.90 17.92 17.21
C LYS A 92 9.15 17.40 16.49
N CYS A 93 9.06 16.29 15.75
CA CYS A 93 10.24 15.64 15.17
C CYS A 93 10.22 15.49 13.64
N GLY A 94 9.14 15.92 12.97
CA GLY A 94 8.98 15.88 11.52
C GLY A 94 8.83 14.49 10.90
N LYS A 95 8.90 13.41 11.69
CA LYS A 95 8.76 12.04 11.17
C LYS A 95 7.31 11.68 10.87
N LEU A 96 7.12 10.84 9.85
CA LEU A 96 5.82 10.35 9.43
C LEU A 96 5.13 9.55 10.56
N ALA A 97 3.89 9.92 10.86
CA ALA A 97 3.07 9.22 11.84
C ALA A 97 2.55 7.89 11.28
N ARG A 98 2.10 7.00 12.17
CA ARG A 98 1.66 5.65 11.80
C ARG A 98 0.45 5.64 10.87
N THR A 99 -0.46 6.60 11.03
CA THR A 99 -1.71 6.72 10.27
C THR A 99 -1.96 8.21 9.96
N PRO A 100 -2.81 8.54 8.97
CA PRO A 100 -3.21 9.91 8.68
C PRO A 100 -3.90 10.63 9.85
N TYR A 101 -4.44 9.88 10.81
CA TYR A 101 -5.22 10.41 11.94
C TYR A 101 -4.52 10.25 13.30
N ALA A 102 -3.29 9.71 13.32
CA ALA A 102 -2.54 9.53 14.55
C ALA A 102 -2.28 10.89 15.22
N LYS A 103 -2.53 10.97 16.53
CA LYS A 103 -2.24 12.14 17.37
C LYS A 103 -1.09 11.91 18.36
N GLN A 104 -0.33 10.83 18.17
CA GLN A 104 0.85 10.50 18.98
C GLN A 104 1.98 9.96 18.10
N CYS A 105 3.20 10.44 18.32
CA CYS A 105 4.38 10.03 17.57
C CYS A 105 4.95 8.72 18.10
N ARG A 106 5.12 7.73 17.21
CA ARG A 106 5.82 6.45 17.51
C ARG A 106 7.34 6.59 17.71
N TYR A 107 7.92 7.73 17.37
CA TYR A 107 9.38 7.95 17.38
C TYR A 107 9.85 8.78 18.57
N CYS A 108 9.11 9.82 18.96
CA CYS A 108 9.49 10.72 20.06
C CYS A 108 8.45 10.81 21.18
N SER A 109 7.39 10.00 21.11
CA SER A 109 6.29 9.92 22.10
C SER A 109 5.49 11.21 22.31
N HIS A 110 5.76 12.27 21.55
CA HIS A 110 4.98 13.51 21.59
C HIS A 110 3.53 13.25 21.18
N SER A 111 2.61 13.89 21.88
CA SER A 111 1.17 13.78 21.74
C SER A 111 0.61 15.16 21.43
N TRP A 112 -0.19 15.27 20.37
CA TRP A 112 -0.90 16.49 19.94
C TRP A 112 -2.41 16.26 19.96
N HIS A 113 -2.89 15.50 20.94
CA HIS A 113 -4.32 15.23 21.13
C HIS A 113 -5.13 16.50 21.42
N THR A 114 -4.51 17.47 22.08
CA THR A 114 -5.09 18.73 22.55
C THR A 114 -4.82 19.92 21.63
N GLU A 115 -4.14 19.69 20.51
CA GLU A 115 -3.99 20.66 19.42
C GLU A 115 -5.20 20.62 18.48
#